data_AF-I6YYS7-F1
#
_entry.id   AF-I6YYS7-F1
#
_cell.length_a   1.000
_cell.length_b   1.000
_cell.length_c   1.000
_cell.angle_alpha   90.00
_cell.angle_beta   90.00
_cell.angle_gamma   90.00
#
_symmetry.space_group_name_H-M   'P 1'
#
loop_
_entity.id
_entity.type
_entity.pdbx_description
1 polymer ?
#
loop_
_entity_poly.entity_id
_entity_poly.type
_entity_poly.pdbx_seq_one_letter_code
_entity_poly.pdbx_strand_id
1 'polypeptide(L)'
;MHKSPMGAVLRSAIIPGWGQIYNESYWKAPIIWGALGVLGYFWVDNNDQYKHFRDLYVQSIDENNPNGNLRYYDQREFYRDQRDLTAVFIGLSYLINILDAYVDAHLYDFDVSAGTNSMTLSLRISF
;
A
#
# COMPACT_ATOMS: atom_id res chain seq x y z
N MET A 1 23.32 1.88 -26.71
CA MET A 1 22.87 2.71 -25.57
C MET A 1 22.48 1.77 -24.44
N HIS A 2 23.39 1.51 -23.49
CA HIS A 2 23.10 0.66 -22.33
C HIS A 2 22.14 1.41 -21.39
N LYS A 3 20.90 0.93 -21.29
CA LYS A 3 19.96 1.41 -20.27
C LYS A 3 20.36 0.77 -18.95
N SER A 4 20.86 1.56 -18.01
CA SER A 4 21.08 1.14 -16.62
C SER A 4 19.70 0.85 -16.01
N PRO A 5 19.34 -0.41 -15.76
CA PRO A 5 18.00 -0.79 -15.31
C PRO A 5 17.72 -0.26 -13.89
N MET A 6 18.78 -0.22 -13.08
CA MET A 6 18.81 0.18 -11.67
C MET A 6 18.42 1.66 -11.45
N GLY A 7 18.74 2.55 -12.39
CA GLY A 7 18.38 3.98 -12.30
C GLY A 7 16.91 4.28 -12.59
N ALA A 8 16.25 3.43 -13.38
CA ALA A 8 14.80 3.52 -13.62
C ALA A 8 14.00 2.94 -12.45
N VAL A 9 14.51 1.88 -11.82
CA VAL A 9 13.95 1.20 -10.62
C VAL A 9 13.92 2.12 -9.40
N LEU A 10 14.96 2.93 -9.19
CA LEU A 10 15.00 3.84 -8.04
C LEU A 10 14.01 5.02 -8.18
N ARG A 11 13.75 5.46 -9.41
CA ARG A 11 12.79 6.56 -9.68
C ARG A 11 11.33 6.10 -9.64
N SER A 12 11.09 4.80 -9.63
CA SER A 12 9.77 4.20 -9.64
C SER A 12 9.27 3.72 -8.27
N ALA A 13 10.19 3.51 -7.32
CA ALA A 13 9.89 3.13 -5.93
C ALA A 13 9.12 4.18 -5.11
N ILE A 14 8.82 5.35 -5.69
CA ILE A 14 8.12 6.46 -5.03
C ILE A 14 6.59 6.23 -5.05
N ILE A 15 6.09 5.38 -5.95
CA ILE A 15 4.67 5.01 -6.02
C ILE A 15 4.49 3.54 -5.60
N PRO A 16 3.66 3.24 -4.58
CA PRO A 16 3.41 1.86 -4.18
C PRO A 16 2.86 1.04 -5.37
N GLY A 17 3.53 -0.08 -5.68
CA GLY A 17 3.15 -1.00 -6.76
C GLY A 17 4.06 -1.00 -8.00
N TRP A 18 5.01 -0.06 -8.17
CA TRP A 18 5.84 -0.05 -9.38
C TRP A 18 6.83 -1.23 -9.47
N GLY A 19 7.27 -1.78 -8.33
CA GLY A 19 8.10 -3.00 -8.30
C GLY A 19 7.42 -4.22 -8.92
N GLN A 20 6.09 -4.30 -8.89
CA GLN A 20 5.33 -5.43 -9.44
C GLN A 20 5.29 -5.46 -10.97
N ILE A 21 5.55 -4.32 -11.61
CA ILE A 21 5.68 -4.22 -13.08
C ILE A 21 6.98 -4.89 -13.55
N TYR A 22 8.01 -4.93 -12.71
CA TYR A 22 9.30 -5.51 -13.05
C TYR A 22 9.31 -7.05 -13.00
N ASN A 23 8.37 -7.66 -12.27
CA ASN A 23 8.19 -9.11 -12.13
C ASN A 23 7.01 -9.66 -12.95
N GLU A 24 6.50 -8.90 -13.94
CA GLU A 24 5.34 -9.22 -14.79
C GLU A 24 4.02 -9.57 -14.06
N SER A 25 3.93 -9.42 -12.74
CA SER A 25 2.75 -9.76 -11.93
C SER A 25 1.78 -8.57 -11.83
N TYR A 26 1.33 -8.06 -12.98
CA TYR A 26 0.45 -6.89 -13.10
C TYR A 26 -0.91 -7.04 -12.39
N TRP A 27 -1.37 -8.27 -12.17
CA TRP A 27 -2.66 -8.54 -11.53
C TRP A 27 -2.68 -8.20 -10.03
N LYS A 28 -1.52 -8.17 -9.36
CA LYS A 28 -1.41 -7.79 -7.93
C LYS A 28 -1.65 -6.28 -7.72
N ALA A 29 -1.32 -5.44 -8.70
CA ALA A 29 -1.37 -3.98 -8.57
C ALA A 29 -2.80 -3.42 -8.35
N PRO A 30 -3.84 -3.83 -9.11
CA PRO A 30 -5.22 -3.41 -8.84
C PRO A 30 -5.70 -3.77 -7.43
N ILE A 31 -5.26 -4.90 -6.89
CA ILE A 31 -5.64 -5.36 -5.54
C ILE A 31 -5.04 -4.44 -4.49
N ILE A 32 -3.75 -4.11 -4.61
CA ILE A 32 -3.05 -3.22 -3.68
C ILE A 32 -3.62 -1.81 -3.75
N TRP A 33 -3.83 -1.28 -4.95
CA TRP A 33 -4.44 0.03 -5.12
C TRP A 33 -5.90 0.06 -4.63
N GLY A 34 -6.65 -1.02 -4.82
CA GLY A 34 -7.99 -1.17 -4.25
C GLY A 34 -7.96 -1.13 -2.72
N ALA A 35 -7.07 -1.92 -2.10
CA ALA A 35 -6.92 -1.95 -0.64
C ALA A 35 -6.49 -0.59 -0.08
N LEU A 36 -5.45 0.03 -0.66
CA LEU A 36 -4.99 1.37 -0.27
C LEU A 36 -6.04 2.45 -0.50
N GLY A 37 -6.82 2.35 -1.58
CA GLY A 37 -7.93 3.26 -1.87
C GLY A 37 -9.04 3.17 -0.83
N VAL A 38 -9.43 1.95 -0.45
CA VAL A 38 -10.44 1.71 0.61
C VAL A 38 -9.93 2.23 1.95
N LEU A 39 -8.70 1.91 2.34
CA LEU A 39 -8.11 2.41 3.58
C LEU A 39 -7.98 3.93 3.58
N GLY A 40 -7.58 4.53 2.45
CA GLY A 40 -7.50 5.97 2.28
C GLY A 40 -8.86 6.65 2.43
N TYR A 41 -9.90 6.08 1.81
CA TYR A 41 -11.28 6.56 1.97
C TYR A 41 -11.71 6.54 3.44
N PHE A 42 -11.51 5.42 4.14
CA PHE A 42 -11.85 5.31 5.56
C PHE A 42 -11.05 6.29 6.41
N TRP A 43 -9.78 6.51 6.11
CA TRP A 43 -8.97 7.45 6.87
C TRP A 43 -9.49 8.89 6.73
N VAL A 44 -9.84 9.31 5.51
CA VAL A 44 -10.43 10.63 5.24
C VAL A 44 -11.78 10.78 5.93
N ASP A 45 -12.68 9.81 5.73
CA ASP A 45 -14.02 9.82 6.34
C ASP A 45 -13.95 9.90 7.87
N ASN A 46 -13.15 9.04 8.52
CA ASN A 46 -12.97 9.08 9.96
C ASN A 46 -12.35 10.41 10.43
N ASN A 47 -11.43 10.99 9.66
CA ASN A 47 -10.82 12.28 10.00
C ASN A 47 -11.79 13.46 9.89
N ASP A 48 -12.67 13.45 8.88
CA ASP A 48 -13.67 14.50 8.71
C ASP A 48 -14.78 14.39 9.76
N GLN A 49 -15.21 13.16 10.08
CA GLN A 49 -16.11 12.91 11.20
C GLN A 49 -15.48 13.32 12.55
N TYR A 50 -14.20 13.02 12.77
CA TYR A 50 -13.46 13.50 13.94
C TYR A 50 -13.51 15.02 14.07
N LYS A 51 -13.23 15.76 12.99
CA LYS A 51 -13.31 17.24 13.00
C LYS A 51 -14.72 17.72 13.27
N HIS A 52 -15.72 17.11 12.64
CA HIS A 52 -17.12 17.46 12.83
C HIS A 52 -17.55 17.33 14.29
N PHE A 53 -17.28 16.19 14.93
CA PHE A 53 -17.63 15.97 16.34
C PHE A 53 -16.76 16.77 17.32
N ARG A 54 -15.50 17.04 16.97
CA ARG A 54 -14.67 18.00 17.71
C ARG A 54 -15.32 19.38 17.73
N ASP A 55 -15.78 19.87 16.58
CA ASP A 55 -16.37 21.20 16.47
C ASP A 55 -17.70 21.29 17.21
N LEU A 56 -18.54 20.24 17.14
CA LEU A 56 -19.76 20.14 17.93
C LEU A 56 -19.47 20.07 19.44
N TYR A 57 -18.44 19.34 19.85
CA TYR A 57 -18.02 19.26 21.24
C TYR A 57 -17.59 20.63 21.75
N VAL A 58 -16.73 21.35 21.01
CA VAL A 58 -16.28 22.70 21.39
C VAL A 58 -17.46 23.68 21.45
N GLN A 59 -18.39 23.62 20.50
CA GLN A 59 -19.59 24.46 20.50
C GLN A 59 -20.56 24.15 21.66
N SER A 60 -20.50 22.94 22.21
CA SER A 60 -21.36 22.53 23.33
C SER A 60 -20.85 22.98 24.71
N ILE A 61 -19.64 23.52 24.78
CA ILE A 61 -19.06 24.05 26.02
C ILE A 61 -19.59 25.46 26.22
N ASP A 62 -20.29 25.66 27.33
CA ASP A 62 -20.81 26.97 27.75
C ASP A 62 -20.62 27.19 29.26
N GLU A 63 -20.97 28.36 29.77
CA GLU A 63 -20.81 28.72 31.18
C GLU A 63 -21.62 27.82 32.13
N ASN A 64 -22.76 27.28 31.67
CA ASN A 64 -23.65 26.42 32.44
C ASN A 64 -23.28 24.93 32.30
N ASN A 65 -22.52 24.58 31.26
CA ASN A 65 -22.05 23.24 30.94
C ASN A 65 -20.56 23.25 30.56
N PRO A 66 -19.65 23.43 31.54
CA PRO A 66 -18.21 23.55 31.29
C PRO A 66 -17.58 22.26 30.72
N ASN A 67 -18.26 21.12 30.88
CA ASN A 67 -17.78 19.83 30.38
C ASN A 67 -18.21 19.55 28.92
N GLY A 68 -19.07 20.41 28.35
CA GLY A 68 -19.67 20.20 27.05
C GLY A 68 -20.61 18.99 27.01
N ASN A 69 -21.00 18.57 25.81
CA ASN A 69 -21.85 17.42 25.60
C ASN A 69 -20.99 16.16 25.47
N LEU A 70 -21.11 15.26 26.46
CA LEU A 70 -20.33 14.01 26.52
C LEU A 70 -20.55 13.11 25.31
N ARG A 71 -21.73 13.13 24.68
CA ARG A 71 -21.99 12.35 23.47
C ARG A 71 -21.11 12.80 22.30
N TYR A 72 -20.87 14.10 22.16
CA TYR A 72 -19.95 14.61 21.12
C TYR A 72 -18.49 14.31 21.46
N TYR A 73 -18.13 14.30 22.74
CA TYR A 73 -16.82 13.85 23.21
C TYR A 73 -16.56 12.39 22.83
N ASP A 74 -17.48 11.49 23.16
CA ASP A 74 -17.35 10.05 22.90
C ASP A 74 -17.26 9.77 21.39
N GLN A 75 -18.10 10.45 20.61
CA GLN A 75 -18.09 10.28 19.16
C GLN A 75 -16.82 10.83 18.51
N ARG A 76 -16.31 11.97 19.00
CA ARG A 76 -15.00 12.50 18.59
C ARG A 76 -13.90 11.49 18.87
N GLU A 77 -13.88 10.90 20.06
CA GLU A 77 -12.87 9.93 20.47
C GLU A 77 -12.92 8.67 19.60
N PHE A 78 -14.12 8.14 19.36
CA PHE A 78 -14.34 7.00 18.48
C PHE A 78 -13.74 7.22 17.09
N TYR A 79 -14.05 8.36 16.45
CA TYR A 79 -13.54 8.65 15.10
C TYR A 79 -12.04 8.94 15.08
N ARG A 80 -11.49 9.50 16.16
CA ARG A 80 -10.04 9.67 16.32
C ARG A 80 -9.35 8.31 16.35
N ASP A 81 -9.84 7.39 17.17
CA ASP A 81 -9.25 6.07 17.35
C ASP A 81 -9.38 5.23 16.07
N GLN A 82 -10.52 5.33 15.36
CA GLN A 82 -10.72 4.66 14.07
C GLN A 82 -9.80 5.21 12.97
N ARG A 83 -9.57 6.53 12.93
CA ARG A 83 -8.61 7.14 12.00
C ARG A 83 -7.19 6.64 12.29
N ASP A 84 -6.80 6.63 13.56
CA ASP A 84 -5.46 6.22 13.97
C ASP A 84 -5.24 4.72 13.70
N LEU A 85 -6.24 3.87 13.96
CA LEU A 85 -6.25 2.46 13.58
C LEU A 85 -6.15 2.27 12.06
N THR A 86 -6.88 3.06 11.28
CA THR A 86 -6.80 3.03 9.82
C THR A 86 -5.40 3.42 9.33
N ALA A 87 -4.77 4.42 9.95
CA ALA A 87 -3.38 4.80 9.66
C ALA A 87 -2.41 3.66 9.94
N VAL A 88 -2.61 2.90 11.03
CA VAL A 88 -1.84 1.69 11.31
C VAL A 88 -2.04 0.64 10.20
N PHE A 89 -3.27 0.39 9.75
CA PHE A 89 -3.53 -0.55 8.64
C PHE A 89 -2.89 -0.10 7.32
N ILE A 90 -2.87 1.20 7.03
CA ILE A 90 -2.14 1.76 5.87
C ILE A 90 -0.64 1.46 6.01
N GLY A 91 -0.05 1.70 7.19
CA GLY A 91 1.34 1.40 7.48
C GLY A 91 1.68 -0.09 7.36
N LEU A 92 0.84 -0.96 7.92
CA LEU A 92 0.99 -2.42 7.82
C LEU A 92 0.90 -2.88 6.37
N SER A 93 -0.05 -2.32 5.60
CA SER A 93 -0.20 -2.63 4.18
C SER A 93 1.07 -2.24 3.41
N TYR A 94 1.68 -1.09 3.73
CA TYR A 94 2.94 -0.68 3.12
C TYR A 94 4.10 -1.63 3.46
N LEU A 95 4.19 -2.10 4.71
CA LEU A 95 5.19 -3.09 5.12
C LEU A 95 5.02 -4.42 4.39
N ILE A 96 3.79 -4.93 4.28
CA ILE A 96 3.49 -6.16 3.55
C ILE A 96 3.90 -6.03 2.07
N ASN A 97 3.64 -4.87 1.44
CA ASN A 97 4.05 -4.63 0.06
C ASN A 97 5.58 -4.69 -0.13
N ILE A 98 6.35 -4.16 0.83
CA ILE A 98 7.82 -4.25 0.79
C ILE A 98 8.27 -5.70 0.96
N LEU A 99 7.67 -6.45 1.89
CA LEU A 99 8.01 -7.84 2.15
C LEU A 99 7.73 -8.73 0.93
N ASP A 100 6.58 -8.57 0.27
CA ASP A 100 6.22 -9.30 -0.96
C ASP A 100 7.26 -9.06 -2.06
N ALA A 101 7.66 -7.79 -2.27
CA ALA A 101 8.68 -7.44 -3.25
C ALA A 101 10.07 -8.00 -2.90
N TYR A 102 10.44 -8.02 -1.61
CA TYR A 102 11.72 -8.59 -1.16
C TYR A 102 11.78 -10.10 -1.37
N VAL A 103 10.71 -10.83 -1.05
CA VAL A 103 10.63 -12.28 -1.26
C VAL A 103 10.68 -12.61 -2.75
N ASP A 104 9.90 -11.91 -3.59
CA ASP A 104 9.90 -12.08 -5.05
C ASP A 104 11.29 -11.84 -5.65
N ALA A 105 11.97 -10.76 -5.24
CA ALA A 105 13.32 -10.43 -5.71
C ALA A 105 14.38 -11.45 -5.27
N HIS A 106 14.29 -11.96 -4.03
CA HIS A 106 15.26 -12.93 -3.53
C HIS A 106 15.05 -14.32 -4.15
N LEU A 107 13.81 -14.71 -4.46
CA LEU A 107 13.54 -15.97 -5.18
C LEU A 107 13.94 -15.92 -6.67
N TYR A 108 13.90 -14.75 -7.31
CA TYR A 108 14.30 -14.62 -8.72
C TYR A 108 15.79 -14.95 -8.96
N ASP A 109 16.67 -14.62 -8.01
CA ASP A 109 18.10 -14.95 -8.10
C ASP A 109 18.40 -16.46 -7.91
N PHE A 110 17.44 -17.24 -7.40
CA PHE A 110 17.62 -18.69 -7.16
C PHE A 110 17.12 -19.58 -8.30
N ASP A 111 16.38 -19.07 -9.29
CA ASP A 111 15.89 -19.85 -10.44
C ASP A 111 16.65 -19.57 -11.75
N VAL A 112 17.99 -19.64 -11.68
CA VAL A 112 18.85 -19.76 -12.88
C VAL A 112 19.82 -20.93 -12.71
N SER A 113 19.29 -22.14 -12.52
CA SER A 113 20.02 -23.37 -12.89
C SER A 113 19.13 -24.59 -13.18
N ALA A 114 17.85 -24.42 -13.52
CA ALA A 114 16.99 -25.52 -13.96
C ALA A 114 16.85 -25.55 -15.49
N GLY A 115 17.96 -25.95 -16.15
CA GLY A 115 17.92 -26.71 -17.39
C GLY A 115 17.38 -26.05 -18.65
N THR A 116 18.12 -25.10 -19.24
CA THR A 116 18.05 -24.88 -20.70
C THR A 116 19.22 -25.59 -21.37
N ASN A 117 19.16 -26.93 -21.42
CA ASN A 117 19.89 -27.66 -22.45
C ASN A 117 19.25 -27.27 -23.78
N SER A 118 19.82 -26.26 -24.43
CA SER A 118 19.53 -25.95 -25.82
C SER A 118 19.92 -27.18 -26.66
N MET A 119 19.00 -28.13 -26.83
CA MET A 119 19.10 -29.13 -27.88
C MET A 119 18.87 -28.40 -29.20
N THR A 120 19.93 -27.78 -29.71
CA THR A 120 20.03 -27.43 -31.13
C THR A 120 20.06 -28.74 -31.91
N LEU A 121 18.91 -29.16 -32.42
CA LEU A 121 18.85 -30.28 -33.36
C LEU A 121 19.37 -29.81 -34.71
N SER A 122 20.66 -30.00 -34.97
CA SER A 122 21.25 -29.76 -36.29
C SER A 122 20.83 -30.88 -37.23
N LEU A 123 19.75 -30.69 -37.99
CA LEU A 123 19.45 -31.53 -39.15
C LEU A 123 20.38 -31.14 -40.30
N ARG A 124 21.56 -31.77 -40.34
CA ARG A 124 22.47 -31.73 -41.48
C ARG A 124 21.93 -32.68 -42.54
N ILE A 125 21.14 -32.17 -43.48
CA ILE A 125 20.80 -32.91 -44.70
C ILE A 125 21.95 -32.72 -45.69
N SER A 126 22.68 -33.80 -45.98
CA SER A 126 23.64 -33.84 -47.07
C SER A 126 22.93 -34.22 -48.37
N PHE A 127 23.16 -33.43 -49.42
CA PHE A 127 23.17 -33.90 -50.81
C PHE A 127 24.52 -33.53 -51.41
#